data_AF-A0A923LM68-F1
#
_entry.id   AF-A0A923LM68-F1
#
_cell.length_a   1.000
_cell.length_b   1.000
_cell.length_c   1.000
_cell.angle_alpha   90.00
_cell.angle_beta   90.00
_cell.angle_gamma   90.00
#
_symmetry.space_group_name_H-M   'P 1'
#
loop_
_entity.id
_entity.type
_entity.pdbx_description
1 polymer ?
#
loop_
_entity_poly.entity_id
_entity_poly.type
_entity_poly.pdbx_seq_one_letter_code
_entity_poly.pdbx_strand_id
1 'polypeptide(L)'
;MKKIGSCLWKLIEKIVVGCLRLLYTALHKELTEDVIDGFMQFVKFGLVGVSNTVVNYVIYAGALLFLQKNHLWKAYDYLIATGIGFVLSVLWSFFWNNKFVFAVGEGENRSVLKALLKTYVSYSFTGLFLNSFLMVLWVKMLGISEFVAPIINLLVSVPLNFLINKFWAFKSER
;
A
#
# COMPACT_ATOMS: atom_id res chain seq x y z
N MET A 1 -4.55 3.01 -26.33
CA MET A 1 -4.08 2.76 -24.94
C MET A 1 -5.04 1.94 -24.06
N LYS A 2 -6.38 1.97 -24.23
CA LYS A 2 -7.33 1.13 -23.45
C LYS A 2 -7.16 -0.41 -23.59
N LYS A 3 -6.64 -0.91 -24.72
CA LYS A 3 -6.48 -2.35 -25.01
C LYS A 3 -5.34 -3.06 -24.24
N ILE A 4 -4.25 -2.36 -23.94
CA ILE A 4 -3.08 -2.96 -23.28
C ILE A 4 -3.36 -3.15 -21.79
N GLY A 5 -3.99 -2.15 -21.15
CA GLY A 5 -4.40 -2.24 -19.75
C GLY A 5 -5.43 -3.35 -19.50
N SER A 6 -6.40 -3.53 -20.40
CA SER A 6 -7.39 -4.62 -20.27
C SER A 6 -6.81 -6.00 -20.54
N CYS A 7 -5.78 -6.11 -21.39
CA CYS A 7 -5.07 -7.37 -21.63
C CYS A 7 -4.20 -7.76 -20.43
N LEU A 8 -3.39 -6.84 -19.91
CA LEU A 8 -2.58 -7.06 -18.71
C LEU A 8 -3.44 -7.43 -17.50
N TRP A 9 -4.58 -6.75 -17.32
CA TRP A 9 -5.50 -7.05 -16.24
C TRP A 9 -6.06 -8.47 -16.32
N LYS A 10 -6.53 -8.89 -17.50
CA LYS A 10 -6.99 -10.28 -17.73
C LYS A 10 -5.90 -11.31 -17.50
N LEU A 11 -4.65 -10.98 -17.81
CA LEU A 11 -3.51 -11.86 -17.62
C LEU A 11 -3.20 -12.03 -16.12
N ILE A 12 -3.16 -10.93 -15.37
CA ILE A 12 -3.01 -10.92 -13.91
C ILE A 12 -4.14 -11.73 -13.26
N GLU A 13 -5.39 -11.46 -13.63
CA GLU A 13 -6.57 -12.17 -13.10
C GLU A 13 -6.46 -13.67 -13.34
N LYS A 14 -6.11 -14.09 -14.56
CA LYS A 14 -5.95 -15.50 -14.91
C LYS A 14 -4.82 -16.17 -14.14
N ILE A 15 -3.70 -15.48 -13.94
CA ILE A 15 -2.57 -15.97 -13.12
C ILE A 15 -3.00 -16.12 -11.66
N VAL A 16 -3.64 -15.09 -11.08
CA VAL A 16 -4.08 -15.10 -9.68
C VAL A 16 -5.10 -16.20 -9.42
N VAL A 17 -6.13 -16.32 -10.26
CA VAL A 17 -7.13 -17.39 -10.16
C VAL A 17 -6.48 -18.76 -10.36
N GLY A 18 -5.54 -18.89 -11.29
CA GLY A 18 -4.77 -20.12 -11.50
C GLY A 18 -3.98 -20.54 -10.26
N CYS A 19 -3.22 -19.62 -9.66
CA CYS A 19 -2.47 -19.85 -8.42
C CYS A 19 -3.37 -20.19 -7.24
N LEU A 20 -4.48 -19.45 -7.06
CA LEU A 20 -5.44 -19.70 -6.00
C LEU A 20 -6.11 -21.06 -6.16
N ARG A 21 -6.50 -21.43 -7.38
CA ARG A 21 -7.03 -22.78 -7.67
C ARG A 21 -6.02 -23.85 -7.31
N LEU A 22 -4.76 -23.72 -7.74
CA LEU A 22 -3.68 -24.66 -7.40
C LEU A 22 -3.51 -24.84 -5.89
N LEU A 23 -3.46 -23.74 -5.14
CA LEU A 23 -3.34 -23.76 -3.68
C LEU A 23 -4.57 -24.39 -3.00
N TYR A 24 -5.78 -24.02 -3.42
CA TYR A 24 -7.02 -24.55 -2.82
C TYR A 24 -7.26 -26.01 -3.18
N THR A 25 -6.88 -26.44 -4.39
CA THR A 25 -6.85 -27.86 -4.77
C THR A 25 -5.84 -28.63 -3.91
N ALA A 26 -4.64 -28.09 -3.67
CA ALA A 26 -3.66 -28.69 -2.77
C ALA A 26 -4.15 -28.77 -1.31
N LEU A 27 -5.02 -27.83 -0.90
CA LEU A 27 -5.62 -27.76 0.44
C LEU A 27 -6.98 -28.46 0.55
N HIS A 28 -7.45 -29.15 -0.50
CA HIS A 28 -8.78 -29.81 -0.54
C HIS A 28 -9.95 -28.90 -0.11
N LYS A 29 -9.87 -27.60 -0.42
CA LYS A 29 -10.89 -26.62 -0.02
C LYS A 29 -11.54 -26.00 -1.25
N GLU A 30 -12.82 -25.67 -1.16
CA GLU A 30 -13.53 -24.99 -2.24
C GLU A 30 -13.07 -23.54 -2.37
N LEU A 31 -12.76 -23.12 -3.59
CA LEU A 31 -12.39 -21.74 -3.90
C LEU A 31 -13.67 -20.92 -4.10
N THR A 32 -14.03 -20.11 -3.09
CA THR A 32 -15.18 -19.20 -3.15
C THR A 32 -14.84 -17.94 -3.95
N GLU A 33 -15.82 -17.39 -4.68
CA GLU A 33 -15.66 -16.12 -5.43
C GLU A 33 -15.25 -14.96 -4.51
N ASP A 34 -15.75 -14.91 -3.27
CA ASP A 34 -15.37 -13.91 -2.26
C ASP A 34 -13.85 -13.88 -1.98
N VAL A 35 -13.21 -15.06 -2.01
CA VAL A 35 -11.76 -15.17 -1.79
C VAL A 35 -11.00 -14.62 -2.98
N ILE A 36 -11.46 -14.91 -4.21
CA ILE A 36 -10.88 -14.40 -5.45
C ILE A 36 -10.98 -12.87 -5.46
N ASP A 37 -12.15 -12.32 -5.16
CA ASP A 37 -12.38 -10.88 -5.11
C ASP A 37 -11.53 -10.20 -4.04
N GLY A 38 -11.44 -10.80 -2.85
CA GLY A 38 -10.59 -10.32 -1.78
C GLY A 38 -9.11 -10.30 -2.16
N PHE A 39 -8.63 -11.34 -2.84
CA PHE A 39 -7.25 -11.42 -3.30
C PHE A 39 -6.99 -10.47 -4.46
N MET A 40 -7.97 -10.25 -5.34
CA MET A 40 -7.83 -9.27 -6.41
C MET A 40 -7.76 -7.84 -5.86
N GLN A 41 -8.53 -7.51 -4.82
CA GLN A 41 -8.38 -6.25 -4.10
C GLN A 41 -6.96 -6.11 -3.51
N PHE A 42 -6.40 -7.19 -2.95
CA PHE A 42 -5.03 -7.19 -2.43
C PHE A 42 -3.99 -6.93 -3.53
N VAL A 43 -4.13 -7.55 -4.70
CA VAL A 43 -3.23 -7.31 -5.85
C VAL A 43 -3.32 -5.87 -6.34
N LYS A 44 -4.54 -5.30 -6.44
CA LYS A 44 -4.71 -3.88 -6.78
C LYS A 44 -4.07 -2.97 -5.73
N PHE A 45 -4.26 -3.27 -4.45
CA PHE A 45 -3.63 -2.53 -3.35
C PHE A 45 -2.10 -2.60 -3.43
N GLY A 46 -1.53 -3.77 -3.72
CA GLY A 46 -0.10 -3.95 -3.94
C GLY A 46 0.41 -3.12 -5.11
N LEU A 47 -0.30 -3.12 -6.24
CA LEU A 47 0.01 -2.28 -7.41
C LEU A 47 0.00 -0.78 -7.09
N VAL A 48 -1.00 -0.32 -6.32
CA VAL A 48 -1.06 1.06 -5.85
C VAL A 48 0.09 1.35 -4.88
N GLY A 49 0.41 0.41 -4.00
CA GLY A 49 1.54 0.50 -3.07
C GLY A 49 2.89 0.65 -3.79
N VAL A 50 3.15 -0.18 -4.80
CA VAL A 50 4.36 -0.08 -5.64
C VAL A 50 4.40 1.27 -6.36
N SER A 51 3.28 1.69 -6.94
CA SER A 51 3.17 3.00 -7.60
C SER A 51 3.45 4.15 -6.61
N ASN A 52 2.98 4.02 -5.37
CA ASN A 52 3.24 4.97 -4.31
C ASN A 52 4.71 5.03 -3.93
N THR A 53 5.39 3.88 -3.82
CA THR A 53 6.84 3.83 -3.57
C THR A 53 7.63 4.52 -4.67
N VAL A 54 7.27 4.30 -5.94
CA VAL A 54 7.92 4.97 -7.08
C VAL A 54 7.70 6.48 -7.01
N VAL A 55 6.47 6.94 -6.78
CA VAL A 55 6.16 8.37 -6.67
C VAL A 55 6.88 9.00 -5.48
N ASN A 56 6.89 8.33 -4.32
CA ASN A 56 7.61 8.80 -3.13
C ASN A 56 9.11 8.93 -3.42
N TYR A 57 9.71 7.95 -4.11
CA TYR A 57 11.11 8.01 -4.52
C TYR A 57 11.39 9.16 -5.50
N VAL A 58 10.52 9.38 -6.48
CA VAL A 58 10.66 10.49 -7.44
C VAL A 58 10.53 11.86 -6.75
N ILE A 59 9.57 12.02 -5.83
CA ILE A 59 9.40 13.25 -5.05
C ILE A 59 10.62 13.48 -4.16
N TYR A 60 11.09 12.44 -3.48
CA TYR A 60 12.29 12.50 -2.64
C TYR A 60 13.54 12.90 -3.46
N ALA A 61 13.79 12.22 -4.57
CA ALA A 61 14.94 12.48 -5.43
C ALA A 61 14.88 13.88 -6.06
N GLY A 62 13.69 14.31 -6.50
CA GLY A 62 13.46 15.65 -7.03
C GLY A 62 13.69 16.74 -5.99
N ALA A 63 13.20 16.54 -4.76
CA ALA A 63 13.44 17.46 -3.64
C ALA A 63 14.93 17.52 -3.26
N LEU A 64 15.63 16.37 -3.22
CA LEU A 64 17.06 16.30 -2.92
C LEU A 64 17.89 17.07 -3.95
N LEU A 65 17.61 16.89 -5.25
CA LEU A 65 18.30 17.60 -6.33
C LEU A 65 18.02 19.11 -6.30
N PHE A 66 16.80 19.51 -5.98
CA PHE A 66 16.43 20.93 -5.87
C PHE A 66 17.10 21.62 -4.67
N LEU A 67 17.16 20.95 -3.51
CA LEU A 67 17.87 21.41 -2.31
C LEU A 67 19.38 21.53 -2.56
N GLN A 68 20.00 20.51 -3.17
CA GLN A 68 21.44 20.52 -3.46
C GLN A 68 21.83 21.69 -4.37
N LYS A 69 20.96 22.05 -5.32
CA LYS A 69 21.19 23.14 -6.27
C LYS A 69 21.08 24.54 -5.66
N ASN A 70 20.29 24.71 -4.60
CA ASN A 70 19.93 26.03 -4.08
C ASN A 70 20.70 26.47 -2.82
N HIS A 71 21.54 25.62 -2.21
CA HIS A 71 22.34 25.95 -1.01
C HIS A 71 21.55 26.58 0.16
N LEU A 72 20.23 26.43 0.16
CA LEU A 72 19.36 26.92 1.22
C LEU A 72 19.28 25.81 2.28
N TRP A 73 19.72 26.17 3.49
CA TRP A 73 19.33 25.57 4.77
C TRP A 73 19.66 24.07 4.98
N LYS A 74 20.97 23.81 5.11
CA LYS A 74 21.64 22.52 5.40
C LYS A 74 21.09 21.65 6.56
N ALA A 75 20.19 22.12 7.42
CA ALA A 75 19.84 21.44 8.68
C ALA A 75 18.38 20.96 8.82
N TYR A 76 17.41 21.61 8.17
CA TYR A 76 15.97 21.32 8.39
C TYR A 76 15.17 20.99 7.11
N ASP A 77 15.73 21.25 5.93
CA ASP A 77 15.00 21.06 4.67
C ASP A 77 14.68 19.59 4.36
N TYR A 78 15.52 18.66 4.82
CA TYR A 78 15.27 17.22 4.68
C TYR A 78 14.04 16.75 5.46
N LEU A 79 13.82 17.29 6.67
CA LEU A 79 12.67 16.94 7.51
C LEU A 79 11.38 17.48 6.91
N ILE A 80 11.39 18.71 6.39
CA ILE A 80 10.22 19.32 5.73
C ILE A 80 9.92 18.62 4.40
N ALA A 81 10.94 18.31 3.59
CA ALA A 81 10.78 17.55 2.35
C ALA A 81 10.28 16.13 2.60
N THR A 82 10.75 15.47 3.66
CA THR A 82 10.26 14.14 4.08
C THR A 82 8.80 14.22 4.55
N GLY A 83 8.43 15.25 5.30
CA GLY A 83 7.05 15.47 5.75
C GLY A 83 6.09 15.74 4.59
N ILE A 84 6.44 16.64 3.67
CA ILE A 84 5.64 16.93 2.47
C ILE A 84 5.58 15.71 1.55
N GLY A 85 6.70 15.02 1.34
CA GLY A 85 6.79 13.79 0.56
C GLY A 85 5.89 12.70 1.13
N PHE A 86 5.89 12.52 2.45
CA PHE A 86 5.00 11.59 3.13
C PHE A 86 3.53 11.96 2.95
N VAL A 87 3.15 13.23 3.15
CA VAL A 87 1.75 13.70 2.99
C VAL A 87 1.28 13.50 1.55
N LEU A 88 2.08 13.89 0.55
CA LEU A 88 1.74 13.74 -0.87
C LEU A 88 1.68 12.28 -1.31
N SER A 89 2.59 11.44 -0.81
CA SER A 89 2.57 9.97 -0.99
C SER A 89 1.27 9.38 -0.43
N VAL A 90 0.88 9.75 0.79
CA VAL A 90 -0.37 9.26 1.38
C VAL A 90 -1.59 9.74 0.59
N LEU A 91 -1.61 10.99 0.13
CA LEU A 91 -2.67 11.52 -0.74
C LEU A 91 -2.75 10.76 -2.09
N TRP A 92 -1.60 10.50 -2.71
CA TRP A 92 -1.53 9.74 -3.96
C TRP A 92 -2.03 8.32 -3.76
N SER A 93 -1.52 7.63 -2.74
CA SER A 93 -1.97 6.29 -2.35
C SER A 93 -3.47 6.26 -2.07
N PHE A 94 -4.00 7.26 -1.36
CA PHE A 94 -5.44 7.37 -1.11
C PHE A 94 -6.24 7.57 -2.41
N PHE A 95 -5.80 8.48 -3.28
CA PHE A 95 -6.52 8.78 -4.53
C PHE A 95 -6.66 7.53 -5.40
N TRP A 96 -5.57 6.76 -5.55
CA TRP A 96 -5.59 5.52 -6.32
C TRP A 96 -6.30 4.38 -5.59
N ASN A 97 -6.13 4.23 -4.27
CA ASN A 97 -6.86 3.23 -3.50
C ASN A 97 -8.37 3.48 -3.55
N ASN A 98 -8.82 4.72 -3.37
CA ASN A 98 -10.22 5.09 -3.42
C ASN A 98 -10.82 4.93 -4.84
N LYS A 99 -10.07 5.29 -5.88
CA LYS A 99 -10.57 5.27 -7.27
C LYS A 99 -10.46 3.90 -7.95
N PHE A 100 -9.42 3.11 -7.68
CA PHE A 100 -9.13 1.85 -8.38
C PHE A 100 -9.32 0.59 -7.53
N VAL A 101 -9.04 0.64 -6.22
CA VAL A 101 -9.08 -0.55 -5.35
C VAL A 101 -10.45 -0.69 -4.68
N PHE A 102 -11.01 0.43 -4.20
CA PHE A 102 -12.26 0.49 -3.45
C PHE A 102 -13.28 1.40 -4.13
N ALA A 103 -13.38 1.32 -5.46
CA ALA A 103 -14.34 2.10 -6.23
C ALA A 103 -15.76 1.94 -5.64
N VAL A 104 -16.34 3.07 -5.24
CA VAL A 104 -17.66 3.14 -4.62
C VAL A 104 -18.71 2.88 -5.70
N GLY A 105 -19.61 1.92 -5.46
CA GLY A 105 -20.70 1.60 -6.38
C GLY A 105 -21.67 2.78 -6.52
N GLU A 106 -22.34 2.89 -7.68
CA GLU A 106 -23.35 3.93 -7.92
C GLU A 106 -24.41 3.91 -6.79
N GLY A 107 -24.49 5.01 -6.02
CA GLY A 107 -25.47 5.19 -4.94
C GLY A 107 -24.93 5.15 -3.50
N GLU A 108 -23.67 4.75 -3.26
CA GLU A 108 -23.07 4.81 -1.92
C GLU A 108 -22.40 6.19 -1.67
N ASN A 109 -22.88 6.94 -0.68
CA ASN A 109 -22.22 8.17 -0.22
C ASN A 109 -21.18 7.84 0.86
N ARG A 110 -19.92 7.71 0.46
CA ARG A 110 -18.81 7.63 1.43
C ARG A 110 -18.22 9.02 1.62
N SER A 111 -18.06 9.46 2.86
CA SER A 111 -17.35 10.70 3.14
C SER A 111 -15.87 10.50 2.79
N VAL A 112 -15.48 10.96 1.59
CA VAL A 112 -14.12 10.88 1.05
C VAL A 112 -13.10 11.44 2.04
N LEU A 113 -13.49 12.47 2.79
CA LEU A 113 -12.64 13.10 3.80
C LEU A 113 -12.45 12.22 5.04
N LYS A 114 -13.49 11.52 5.52
CA LYS A 114 -13.34 10.50 6.59
C LYS A 114 -12.47 9.33 6.15
N ALA A 115 -12.66 8.84 4.92
CA ALA A 115 -11.85 7.76 4.37
C ALA A 115 -10.38 8.18 4.24
N LEU A 116 -10.12 9.39 3.75
CA LEU A 116 -8.77 9.97 3.66
C LEU A 116 -8.11 10.05 5.03
N LEU A 117 -8.82 10.57 6.04
CA LEU A 117 -8.29 10.70 7.39
C LEU A 117 -7.95 9.33 7.99
N LYS A 118 -8.82 8.34 7.81
CA LYS A 118 -8.57 6.95 8.26
C LYS A 118 -7.40 6.30 7.52
N THR A 119 -7.27 6.53 6.21
CA THR A 119 -6.11 6.07 5.43
C THR A 119 -4.83 6.72 5.94
N TYR A 120 -4.85 8.02 6.23
CA TYR A 120 -3.70 8.73 6.79
C TYR A 120 -3.28 8.16 8.15
N VAL A 121 -4.24 7.90 9.04
CA VAL A 121 -3.99 7.26 10.33
C VAL A 121 -3.46 5.84 10.13
N SER A 122 -4.04 5.05 9.21
CA SER A 122 -3.59 3.69 8.91
C SER A 122 -2.15 3.65 8.38
N TYR A 123 -1.81 4.50 7.41
CA TYR A 123 -0.47 4.55 6.83
C TYR A 123 0.56 5.13 7.80
N SER A 124 0.18 6.10 8.63
CA SER A 124 1.07 6.62 9.68
C SER A 124 1.30 5.59 10.77
N PHE A 125 0.25 4.88 11.19
CA PHE A 125 0.36 3.85 12.22
C PHE A 125 1.14 2.62 11.72
N THR A 126 0.83 2.12 10.52
CA THR A 126 1.56 0.97 9.96
C THR A 126 2.98 1.34 9.52
N GLY A 127 3.16 2.52 8.92
CA GLY A 127 4.44 2.99 8.41
C GLY A 127 5.44 3.38 9.51
N LEU A 128 4.98 4.03 10.58
CA LEU A 128 5.87 4.47 11.66
C LEU A 128 5.86 3.51 12.85
N PHE A 129 4.69 3.21 13.40
CA PHE A 129 4.58 2.48 14.66
C PHE A 129 4.78 0.97 14.46
N LEU A 130 4.03 0.36 13.55
CA LEU A 130 4.11 -1.08 13.28
C LEU A 130 5.48 -1.44 12.69
N ASN A 131 5.96 -0.68 11.70
CA ASN A 131 7.27 -0.94 11.09
C ASN A 131 8.41 -0.86 12.12
N SER A 132 8.43 0.17 12.98
CA SER A 132 9.44 0.32 14.03
C SER A 132 9.34 -0.80 15.08
N PHE A 133 8.12 -1.17 15.48
CA PHE A 133 7.91 -2.26 16.44
C PHE A 133 8.38 -3.62 15.89
N LEU A 134 8.03 -3.95 14.63
CA LEU A 134 8.49 -5.18 13.99
C LEU A 134 10.01 -5.19 13.84
N MET A 135 10.64 -4.08 13.45
CA MET A 135 12.10 -3.99 13.38
C MET A 135 12.76 -4.33 14.72
N VAL A 136 12.27 -3.77 15.82
CA VAL A 136 12.77 -4.11 17.17
C VAL A 136 12.53 -5.58 17.50
N LEU A 137 11.36 -6.12 17.16
CA LEU A 137 11.02 -7.52 17.38
C LEU A 137 11.95 -8.47 16.60
N TRP A 138 12.17 -8.25 15.31
CA TRP A 138 13.01 -9.10 14.47
C TRP A 138 14.49 -9.00 14.84
N VAL A 139 15.01 -7.79 14.98
CA VAL A 139 16.45 -7.56 15.17
C VAL A 139 16.85 -7.77 16.62
N LYS A 140 16.12 -7.21 17.59
CA LYS A 140 16.50 -7.28 19.01
C LYS A 140 16.01 -8.54 19.72
N MET A 141 14.80 -9.03 19.44
CA MET A 141 14.27 -10.21 20.16
C MET A 141 14.60 -11.53 19.46
N LEU A 142 14.57 -11.56 18.12
CA LEU A 142 14.80 -12.78 17.34
C LEU A 142 16.20 -12.89 16.73
N GLY A 143 17.04 -11.84 16.87
CA GLY A 143 18.42 -11.84 16.38
C GLY A 143 18.55 -11.93 14.86
N ILE A 144 17.49 -11.58 14.13
CA ILE A 144 17.49 -11.61 12.66
C ILE A 144 18.36 -10.47 12.13
N SER A 145 19.18 -10.77 11.12
CA SER A 145 20.04 -9.79 10.45
C SER A 145 19.27 -8.55 10.00
N GLU A 146 19.89 -7.38 10.18
CA GLU A 146 19.39 -6.07 9.75
C GLU A 146 19.11 -5.98 8.23
N PHE A 147 19.66 -6.91 7.42
CA PHE A 147 19.37 -7.01 5.99
C PHE A 147 18.10 -7.81 5.69
N VAL A 148 17.77 -8.81 6.52
CA VAL A 148 16.61 -9.69 6.33
C VAL A 148 15.37 -9.13 7.01
N ALA A 149 15.54 -8.44 8.14
CA ALA A 149 14.44 -7.86 8.91
C ALA A 149 13.55 -6.90 8.09
N PRO A 150 14.06 -6.00 7.23
CA PRO A 150 13.22 -5.14 6.39
C PRO A 150 12.37 -5.91 5.38
N ILE A 151 12.88 -7.03 4.85
CA ILE A 151 12.16 -7.88 3.89
C ILE A 151 10.98 -8.55 4.58
N ILE A 152 11.22 -9.16 5.75
CA ILE A 152 10.16 -9.76 6.58
C ILE A 152 9.14 -8.71 7.00
N ASN A 153 9.61 -7.52 7.37
CA ASN A 153 8.74 -6.41 7.76
C ASN A 153 7.83 -5.99 6.59
N LEU A 154 8.35 -5.94 5.36
CA LEU A 154 7.54 -5.64 4.18
C LEU A 154 6.50 -6.75 3.91
N LEU A 155 6.89 -8.02 4.05
CA LEU A 155 5.98 -9.17 3.89
C LEU A 155 4.83 -9.19 4.90
N VAL A 156 5.02 -8.65 6.10
CA VAL A 156 3.98 -8.61 7.15
C VAL A 156 3.20 -7.29 7.12
N SER A 157 3.88 -6.17 6.92
CA SER A 157 3.27 -4.84 6.92
C SER A 157 2.35 -4.61 5.71
N VAL A 158 2.67 -5.15 4.53
CA VAL A 158 1.84 -4.98 3.33
C VAL A 158 0.47 -5.65 3.48
N PRO A 159 0.37 -6.93 3.88
CA PRO A 159 -0.90 -7.57 4.19
C PRO A 159 -1.66 -6.88 5.33
N LEU A 160 -0.97 -6.52 6.43
CA LEU A 160 -1.62 -5.81 7.54
C LEU A 160 -2.19 -4.46 7.10
N ASN A 161 -1.44 -3.66 6.34
CA ASN A 161 -1.91 -2.38 5.85
C ASN A 161 -3.08 -2.55 4.86
N PHE A 162 -3.09 -3.62 4.05
CA PHE A 162 -4.26 -3.96 3.24
C PHE A 162 -5.49 -4.28 4.10
N LEU A 163 -5.34 -5.13 5.12
CA LEU A 163 -6.44 -5.51 6.00
C LEU A 163 -7.00 -4.30 6.75
N ILE A 164 -6.15 -3.43 7.30
CA ILE A 164 -6.59 -2.21 7.99
C ILE A 164 -7.30 -1.27 7.01
N ASN A 165 -6.74 -1.06 5.81
CA ASN A 165 -7.41 -0.23 4.82
C ASN A 165 -8.76 -0.83 4.41
N LYS A 166 -8.83 -2.12 4.13
CA LYS A 166 -10.05 -2.82 3.72
C LYS A 166 -11.13 -2.80 4.81
N PHE A 167 -10.79 -3.16 6.05
CA PHE A 167 -11.75 -3.36 7.13
C PHE A 167 -12.03 -2.11 7.98
N TRP A 168 -11.18 -1.09 7.90
CA TRP A 168 -11.33 0.12 8.71
C TRP A 168 -11.42 1.40 7.86
N ALA A 169 -10.48 1.63 6.95
CA ALA A 169 -10.46 2.86 6.15
C ALA A 169 -11.57 2.90 5.08
N PHE A 170 -11.85 1.76 4.46
CA PHE A 170 -12.82 1.62 3.36
C PHE A 170 -14.07 0.81 3.74
N LYS A 171 -14.30 0.57 5.04
CA LYS A 171 -15.55 -0.02 5.50
C LYS A 171 -16.70 0.95 5.20
N SER A 172 -17.59 0.54 4.29
CA SER A 172 -18.87 1.21 4.05
C SER A 172 -19.71 1.11 5.32
N GLU A 173 -20.05 2.25 5.93
CA GLU A 173 -21.13 2.30 6.92
C GLU A 173 -22.43 2.12 6.12
N ARG A 174 -22.98 0.89 6.18
CA ARG A 174 -24.36 0.62 5.76
C ARG A 174 -25.33 1.35 6.67
#